data_AF-A0A9Q3F5G2-F1
#
_entry.id   AF-A0A9Q3F5G2-F1
#
_cell.length_a   1.000
_cell.length_b   1.000
_cell.length_c   1.000
_cell.angle_alpha   90.00
_cell.angle_beta   90.00
_cell.angle_gamma   90.00
#
_symmetry.space_group_name_H-M   'P 1'
#
loop_
_entity.id
_entity.type
_entity.pdbx_description
1 polymer ?
#
loop_
_entity_poly.entity_id
_entity_poly.type
_entity_poly.pdbx_seq_one_letter_code
_entity_poly.pdbx_strand_id
1 'polypeptide(L)'
;MIVLHLDISEDRTIQRVNTCSWWPNWRNNVSEYFQTCDRCKKANRATGKKFGMRIQIKEPINSWAIVHMDWVTALSPIGDRSYNEFLVLVDRYRKPPMSLPCHKDYTAMDTAIIIWSKVFSHSGLFQNIISDRDPKFTSALWRKLHNLFGTMLSFSPAYHPQTDGLEERMIQTLEDIIRIFCAYGLEFKDSYGFTHDLCTLIPALDLEYKTSIHSSTGKTPKMLEKGWNPRLSYETVKKDLVDIHPTARRFKVMLEKARHYSNRCMQDSFKYAKERWDKSHKPPNLKVGDLVLVSTLNFNNIKGPKKLKD
;
A
#
# COMPACT_ATOMS: atom_id res chain seq x y z
N MET A 1 42.74 22.21 -18.17
CA MET A 1 41.53 22.09 -19.02
C MET A 1 40.34 22.59 -18.19
N ILE A 2 39.75 23.72 -18.59
CA ILE A 2 38.70 24.40 -17.81
C ILE A 2 37.38 23.66 -18.09
N VAL A 3 36.92 22.84 -17.13
CA VAL A 3 35.59 22.24 -17.19
C VAL A 3 34.58 23.31 -16.78
N LEU A 4 33.99 23.98 -17.77
CA LEU A 4 32.89 24.93 -17.54
C LEU A 4 31.68 24.16 -16.98
N HIS A 5 31.08 24.67 -15.90
CA HIS A 5 29.86 24.14 -15.26
C HIS A 5 28.60 24.31 -16.14
N LEU A 6 28.64 23.89 -17.40
CA LEU A 6 27.56 24.12 -18.36
C LEU A 6 26.49 23.02 -18.34
N ASP A 7 26.76 21.86 -17.76
CA ASP A 7 25.82 20.75 -17.68
C ASP A 7 25.71 20.21 -16.25
N ILE A 8 24.48 20.18 -15.73
CA ILE A 8 24.16 19.64 -14.39
C ILE A 8 24.18 18.09 -14.39
N SER A 9 24.26 17.45 -15.56
CA SER A 9 24.15 15.99 -15.74
C SER A 9 25.42 15.37 -16.34
N GLU A 10 25.90 14.29 -15.71
CA GLU A 10 27.08 13.50 -16.13
C GLU A 10 26.97 13.03 -17.59
N ASP A 11 25.82 12.48 -17.98
CA ASP A 11 25.57 11.98 -19.33
C ASP A 11 25.73 13.07 -20.41
N ARG A 12 25.27 14.29 -20.12
CA ARG A 12 25.39 15.43 -21.06
C ARG A 12 26.83 15.89 -21.20
N THR A 13 27.59 15.91 -20.11
CA THR A 13 29.02 16.23 -20.14
C THR A 13 29.80 15.15 -20.90
N ILE A 14 29.47 13.87 -20.71
CA ILE A 14 30.09 12.78 -21.48
C ILE A 14 29.83 12.95 -22.98
N GLN A 15 28.60 13.26 -23.38
CA GLN A 15 28.26 13.48 -24.80
C GLN A 15 29.05 14.65 -25.40
N ARG A 16 29.16 15.78 -24.69
CA ARG A 16 29.91 16.96 -25.15
C ARG A 16 31.41 16.75 -25.23
N VAL A 17 31.99 16.06 -24.24
CA VAL A 17 33.41 15.71 -24.28
C VAL A 17 33.67 14.80 -25.48
N ASN A 18 32.80 13.82 -25.72
CA ASN A 18 32.90 12.92 -26.88
C ASN A 18 32.87 13.64 -28.23
N THR A 19 32.22 14.81 -28.33
CA THR A 19 32.13 15.59 -29.57
C THR A 19 33.28 16.57 -29.76
N CYS A 20 33.99 16.96 -28.71
CA CYS A 20 34.92 18.09 -28.76
C CYS A 20 36.35 17.78 -28.33
N SER A 21 36.60 16.63 -27.69
CA SER A 21 37.93 16.31 -27.13
C SER A 21 38.11 14.81 -26.90
N TRP A 22 39.37 14.36 -26.86
CA TRP A 22 39.69 12.97 -26.55
C TRP A 22 41.03 12.88 -25.78
N TRP A 23 41.08 12.06 -24.73
CA TRP A 23 42.30 11.69 -24.02
C TRP A 23 42.15 10.31 -23.33
N PRO A 24 43.23 9.61 -22.98
CA PRO A 24 43.14 8.31 -22.28
C PRO A 24 42.34 8.42 -20.98
N ASN A 25 41.42 7.48 -20.72
CA ASN A 25 40.55 7.45 -19.54
C ASN A 25 39.63 8.67 -19.34
N TRP A 26 39.36 9.45 -20.39
CA TRP A 26 38.54 10.67 -20.28
C TRP A 26 37.17 10.46 -19.65
N ARG A 27 36.49 9.34 -19.95
CA ARG A 27 35.18 9.01 -19.34
C ARG A 27 35.30 8.83 -17.82
N ASN A 28 36.34 8.13 -17.37
CA ASN A 28 36.57 7.91 -15.94
C ASN A 28 36.91 9.21 -15.23
N ASN A 29 37.73 10.08 -15.84
CA ASN A 29 38.04 11.38 -15.25
C ASN A 29 36.82 12.30 -15.19
N VAL A 30 35.91 12.24 -16.17
CA VAL A 30 34.63 12.97 -16.12
C VAL A 30 33.76 12.43 -14.98
N SER A 31 33.65 11.11 -14.82
CA SER A 31 32.88 10.51 -13.73
C SER A 31 33.47 10.85 -12.36
N GLU A 32 34.79 10.77 -12.21
CA GLU A 32 35.52 11.13 -11.00
C GLU A 32 35.35 12.62 -10.66
N TYR A 33 35.35 13.50 -11.66
CA TYR A 33 35.04 14.91 -11.48
C TYR A 33 33.61 15.13 -10.98
N PHE A 34 32.60 14.43 -11.53
CA PHE A 34 31.23 14.49 -11.01
C PHE A 34 31.10 13.95 -9.58
N GLN A 35 31.90 12.94 -9.23
CA GLN A 35 31.96 12.37 -7.89
C GLN A 35 32.77 13.21 -6.89
N THR A 36 33.52 14.22 -7.31
CA THR A 36 34.33 15.08 -6.42
C THR A 36 33.84 16.53 -6.42
N CYS A 37 33.11 16.96 -7.45
CA CYS A 37 32.60 18.32 -7.57
C CYS A 37 31.46 18.61 -6.58
N ASP A 38 31.73 19.48 -5.60
CA ASP A 38 30.78 19.93 -4.57
C ASP A 38 29.50 20.56 -5.18
N ARG A 39 29.66 21.39 -6.23
CA ARG A 39 28.54 22.07 -6.89
C ARG A 39 27.62 21.09 -7.61
N CYS A 40 28.19 20.08 -8.30
CA CYS A 40 27.42 19.02 -8.95
C CYS A 40 26.73 18.09 -7.94
N LYS A 41 27.41 17.74 -6.84
CA LYS A 41 26.81 16.95 -5.74
C LYS A 41 25.66 17.65 -5.04
N LYS A 42 25.73 18.97 -4.88
CA LYS A 42 24.66 19.78 -4.28
C LYS A 42 23.49 20.01 -5.24
N ALA A 43 23.77 20.17 -6.53
CA ALA A 43 22.74 20.38 -7.55
C ALA A 43 21.99 19.10 -7.92
N ASN A 44 22.67 17.96 -7.95
CA ASN A 44 22.06 16.66 -8.23
C ASN A 44 21.54 16.04 -6.94
N ARG A 45 20.21 15.92 -6.82
CA ARG A 45 19.59 15.12 -5.76
C ARG A 45 20.14 13.70 -5.85
N ALA A 46 20.65 13.17 -4.75
CA ALA A 46 21.11 11.79 -4.69
C ALA A 46 20.00 10.84 -5.17
N THR A 47 20.21 10.17 -6.30
CA THR A 47 19.28 9.18 -6.89
C THR A 47 19.37 7.82 -6.18
N GLY A 48 19.75 7.81 -4.90
CA GLY A 48 19.85 6.64 -4.05
C GLY A 48 18.66 6.54 -3.09
N LYS A 49 18.26 5.31 -2.75
CA LYS A 49 17.24 5.05 -1.73
C LYS A 49 17.63 5.75 -0.42
N LYS A 50 16.67 6.43 0.22
CA LYS A 50 16.88 7.09 1.52
C LYS A 50 17.32 6.03 2.53
N PHE A 51 18.54 6.15 3.05
CA PHE A 51 19.01 5.34 4.17
C PHE A 51 18.46 5.94 5.46
N GLY A 52 17.71 5.15 6.21
CA GLY A 52 17.19 5.49 7.52
C GLY A 52 16.56 4.25 8.16
N MET A 53 16.85 4.01 9.44
CA MET A 53 16.11 3.01 10.21
C MET A 53 14.64 3.44 10.27
N ARG A 54 13.75 2.52 9.94
CA ARG A 54 12.30 2.77 9.98
C ARG A 54 11.91 3.17 11.39
N ILE A 55 11.13 4.24 11.54
CA ILE A 55 10.52 4.55 12.82
C ILE A 55 9.48 3.44 13.03
N GLN A 56 9.75 2.55 13.99
CA GLN A 56 8.79 1.56 14.43
C GLN A 56 7.73 2.27 15.26
N ILE A 57 6.51 2.33 14.73
CA ILE A 57 5.34 2.57 15.56
C ILE A 57 5.23 1.33 16.47
N LYS A 58 4.94 1.53 17.76
CA LYS A 58 4.81 0.40 18.69
C LYS A 58 3.63 -0.47 18.26
N GLU A 59 3.82 -1.78 18.26
CA GLU A 59 2.73 -2.71 17.96
C GLU A 59 1.61 -2.55 18.99
N PRO A 60 0.35 -2.37 18.56
CA PRO A 60 -0.77 -2.26 19.47
C PRO A 60 -1.02 -3.57 20.22
N ILE A 61 -1.55 -3.45 21.43
CA ILE A 61 -1.89 -4.61 22.29
C ILE A 61 -3.27 -5.17 21.92
N ASN A 62 -4.18 -4.31 21.46
CA ASN A 62 -5.57 -4.64 21.16
C ASN A 62 -5.85 -4.52 19.66
N SER A 63 -6.71 -5.40 19.14
CA SER A 63 -7.24 -5.29 17.78
C SER A 63 -7.98 -3.98 17.60
N TRP A 64 -7.87 -3.41 16.39
CA TRP A 64 -8.53 -2.17 15.98
C TRP A 64 -8.11 -0.93 16.79
N ALA A 65 -7.08 -1.02 17.64
CA ALA A 65 -6.56 0.15 18.34
C ALA A 65 -5.90 1.15 17.37
N ILE A 66 -5.09 0.63 16.44
CA ILE A 66 -4.43 1.42 15.39
C ILE A 66 -4.88 0.88 14.04
N VAL A 67 -5.53 1.73 13.26
CA VAL A 67 -6.00 1.38 11.91
C VAL A 67 -5.25 2.21 10.88
N HIS A 68 -4.89 1.57 9.77
CA HIS A 68 -4.44 2.27 8.58
C HIS A 68 -5.61 2.42 7.61
N MET A 69 -5.76 3.61 7.03
CA MET A 69 -6.83 3.93 6.08
C MET A 69 -6.25 4.54 4.81
N ASP A 70 -6.73 4.05 3.66
CA ASP A 70 -6.31 4.56 2.35
C ASP A 70 -7.43 4.49 1.32
N TRP A 71 -7.34 5.33 0.28
CA TRP A 71 -8.31 5.39 -0.80
C TRP A 71 -7.76 4.75 -2.07
N VAL A 72 -8.38 3.65 -2.50
CA VAL A 72 -8.14 3.08 -3.82
C VAL A 72 -8.97 3.87 -4.83
N THR A 73 -8.33 4.87 -5.42
CA THR A 73 -8.94 5.80 -6.39
C THR A 73 -8.74 5.37 -7.84
N ALA A 74 -9.33 6.11 -8.78
CA ALA A 74 -9.17 5.93 -10.22
C ALA A 74 -9.61 4.54 -10.72
N LEU A 75 -10.71 4.03 -10.18
CA LEU A 75 -11.37 2.85 -10.70
C LEU A 75 -12.45 3.29 -11.70
N SER A 76 -12.63 2.50 -12.75
CA SER A 76 -13.82 2.63 -13.59
C SER A 76 -15.07 2.43 -12.73
N PRO A 77 -16.21 3.09 -13.03
CA PRO A 77 -17.45 2.83 -12.32
C PRO A 77 -17.81 1.35 -12.37
N ILE A 78 -18.09 0.78 -11.21
CA ILE A 78 -18.34 -0.63 -11.00
C ILE A 78 -19.78 -0.83 -10.57
N GLY A 79 -20.45 -1.72 -11.29
CA GLY A 79 -21.78 -2.22 -10.94
C GLY A 79 -22.91 -1.24 -11.11
N ASP A 80 -24.10 -1.68 -10.71
CA ASP A 80 -25.34 -0.92 -10.91
C ASP A 80 -25.32 0.38 -10.10
N ARG A 81 -24.61 0.35 -8.97
CA ARG A 81 -24.40 1.53 -8.13
C ARG A 81 -23.28 2.43 -8.62
N SER A 82 -22.49 2.05 -9.63
CA SER A 82 -21.43 2.88 -10.22
C SER A 82 -20.39 3.38 -9.21
N TYR A 83 -20.00 2.53 -8.25
CA TYR A 83 -18.92 2.85 -7.31
C TYR A 83 -17.60 2.98 -8.07
N ASN A 84 -16.80 3.99 -7.74
CA ASN A 84 -15.58 4.33 -8.49
C ASN A 84 -14.34 4.51 -7.60
N GLU A 85 -14.49 4.32 -6.29
CA GLU A 85 -13.39 4.29 -5.31
C GLU A 85 -13.66 3.24 -4.24
N PHE A 86 -12.62 2.80 -3.53
CA PHE A 86 -12.76 2.03 -2.30
C PHE A 86 -12.03 2.73 -1.15
N LEU A 87 -12.66 2.73 0.02
CA LEU A 87 -11.97 2.99 1.28
C LEU A 87 -11.47 1.66 1.85
N VAL A 88 -10.16 1.52 1.99
CA VAL A 88 -9.54 0.33 2.58
C VAL A 88 -9.11 0.66 4.00
N LEU A 89 -9.50 -0.18 4.96
CA LEU A 89 -9.07 -0.11 6.34
C LEU A 89 -8.30 -1.37 6.70
N VAL A 90 -7.18 -1.25 7.40
CA VAL A 90 -6.43 -2.41 7.90
C VAL A 90 -6.04 -2.21 9.36
N ASP A 91 -6.47 -3.13 10.22
CA ASP A 91 -6.03 -3.18 11.61
C ASP A 91 -4.55 -3.56 11.66
N ARG A 92 -3.74 -2.74 12.32
CA ARG A 92 -2.30 -2.96 12.45
C ARG A 92 -1.98 -4.26 13.17
N TYR A 93 -2.75 -4.61 14.21
CA TYR A 93 -2.44 -5.76 15.07
C TYR A 93 -2.61 -7.09 14.34
N ARG A 94 -3.83 -7.37 13.88
CA ARG A 94 -4.20 -8.70 13.34
C ARG A 94 -4.31 -8.73 11.83
N LYS A 95 -4.18 -7.56 11.19
CA LYS A 95 -4.19 -7.37 9.74
C LYS A 95 -5.44 -7.85 8.99
N PRO A 96 -6.67 -7.90 9.56
CA PRO A 96 -7.86 -8.06 8.72
C PRO A 96 -8.08 -6.78 7.89
N PRO A 97 -8.12 -6.86 6.55
CA PRO A 97 -8.54 -5.72 5.75
C PRO A 97 -10.06 -5.56 5.79
N MET A 98 -10.53 -4.37 5.51
CA MET A 98 -11.93 -4.11 5.19
C MET A 98 -11.98 -3.20 3.97
N SER A 99 -12.60 -3.67 2.90
CA SER A 99 -12.74 -2.93 1.65
C SER A 99 -14.17 -2.40 1.55
N LEU A 100 -14.34 -1.08 1.55
CA LEU A 100 -15.64 -0.42 1.50
C LEU A 100 -15.82 0.28 0.14
N PRO A 101 -16.79 -0.15 -0.70
CA PRO A 101 -17.07 0.53 -1.97
C PRO A 101 -17.66 1.92 -1.71
N CYS A 102 -17.12 2.92 -2.41
CA CYS A 102 -17.40 4.33 -2.22
C CYS A 102 -17.51 5.07 -3.57
N HIS A 103 -17.96 6.32 -3.49
CA HIS A 103 -17.87 7.24 -4.61
C HIS A 103 -16.81 8.32 -4.36
N LYS A 104 -16.16 8.77 -5.43
CA LYS A 104 -15.13 9.80 -5.41
C LYS A 104 -15.58 11.14 -4.84
N ASP A 105 -16.85 11.46 -5.02
CA ASP A 105 -17.50 12.68 -4.54
C ASP A 105 -17.97 12.59 -3.09
N TYR A 106 -17.73 11.46 -2.41
CA TYR A 106 -18.01 11.33 -0.98
C TYR A 106 -17.33 12.44 -0.18
N THR A 107 -18.10 13.06 0.69
CA THR A 107 -17.61 14.04 1.63
C THR A 107 -16.95 13.36 2.83
N ALA A 108 -16.30 14.15 3.69
CA ALA A 108 -15.83 13.66 4.98
C ALA A 108 -16.98 13.13 5.86
N MET A 109 -18.20 13.66 5.70
CA MET A 109 -19.37 13.18 6.43
C MET A 109 -19.81 11.81 5.92
N ASP A 110 -19.86 11.61 4.60
CA ASP A 110 -20.20 10.31 4.01
C ASP A 110 -19.17 9.24 4.42
N THR A 111 -17.89 9.64 4.46
CA THR A 111 -16.79 8.81 4.96
C THR A 111 -17.01 8.41 6.43
N ALA A 112 -17.41 9.36 7.29
CA ALA A 112 -17.71 9.06 8.69
C ALA A 112 -18.91 8.12 8.84
N ILE A 113 -19.98 8.31 8.06
CA ILE A 113 -21.20 7.49 8.10
C ILE A 113 -20.91 6.05 7.64
N ILE A 114 -20.13 5.86 6.56
CA ILE A 114 -19.82 4.51 6.09
C ILE A 114 -18.95 3.76 7.10
N ILE A 115 -18.01 4.43 7.77
CA ILE A 115 -17.19 3.81 8.81
C ILE A 115 -18.02 3.47 10.05
N TRP A 116 -18.89 4.39 10.47
CA TRP A 116 -19.82 4.14 11.57
C TRP A 116 -20.68 2.91 11.31
N SER A 117 -21.31 2.85 10.13
CA SER A 117 -22.26 1.79 9.78
C SER A 117 -21.61 0.44 9.49
N LYS A 118 -20.40 0.42 8.93
CA LYS A 118 -19.75 -0.83 8.48
C LYS A 118 -18.62 -1.32 9.38
N VAL A 119 -18.00 -0.44 10.14
CA VAL A 119 -16.75 -0.76 10.85
C VAL A 119 -16.95 -0.74 12.36
N PHE A 120 -17.52 0.33 12.92
CA PHE A 120 -17.57 0.51 14.38
C PHE A 120 -18.42 -0.53 15.10
N SER A 121 -19.45 -1.10 14.46
CA SER A 121 -20.25 -2.18 15.04
C SER A 121 -19.44 -3.46 15.33
N HIS A 122 -18.36 -3.69 14.57
CA HIS A 122 -17.49 -4.86 14.73
C HIS A 122 -16.20 -4.54 15.50
N SER A 123 -15.70 -3.31 15.39
CA SER A 123 -14.37 -2.91 15.88
C SER A 123 -14.39 -2.01 17.12
N GLY A 124 -15.47 -1.25 17.33
CA GLY A 124 -15.47 -0.11 18.25
C GLY A 124 -14.77 1.12 17.67
N LEU A 125 -14.53 2.13 18.52
CA LEU A 125 -13.78 3.32 18.15
C LEU A 125 -12.27 3.03 18.15
N PHE A 126 -11.56 3.62 17.19
CA PHE A 126 -10.11 3.50 17.09
C PHE A 126 -9.40 4.42 18.08
N GLN A 127 -8.22 4.01 18.56
CA GLN A 127 -7.34 4.89 19.34
C GLN A 127 -6.51 5.79 18.42
N ASN A 128 -6.07 5.28 17.28
CA ASN A 128 -5.31 6.03 16.29
C ASN A 128 -5.69 5.62 14.86
N ILE A 129 -5.86 6.61 14.00
CA ILE A 129 -6.04 6.44 12.56
C ILE A 129 -4.79 6.94 11.86
N ILE A 130 -4.17 6.06 11.08
CA ILE A 130 -3.04 6.38 10.21
C ILE A 130 -3.55 6.48 8.79
N SER A 131 -3.46 7.64 8.17
CA SER A 131 -3.92 7.84 6.79
C SER A 131 -2.97 8.72 6.00
N ASP A 132 -3.16 8.76 4.68
CA ASP A 132 -2.58 9.80 3.86
C ASP A 132 -3.21 11.18 4.13
N ARG A 133 -2.81 12.19 3.35
CA ARG A 133 -3.33 13.56 3.47
C ARG A 133 -4.51 13.85 2.55
N ASP A 134 -5.31 12.84 2.21
CA ASP A 134 -6.53 13.05 1.41
C ASP A 134 -7.42 14.15 2.06
N PRO A 135 -8.03 15.05 1.26
CA PRO A 135 -8.88 16.13 1.77
C PRO A 135 -10.00 15.65 2.71
N LYS A 136 -10.53 14.44 2.51
CA LYS A 136 -11.58 13.85 3.36
C LYS A 136 -11.06 13.63 4.78
N PHE A 137 -9.85 13.09 4.94
CA PHE A 137 -9.20 12.84 6.24
C PHE A 137 -8.60 14.09 6.88
N THR A 138 -8.28 15.11 6.08
CA THR A 138 -7.70 16.36 6.61
C THR A 138 -8.74 17.45 6.86
N SER A 139 -10.00 17.22 6.50
CA SER A 139 -11.11 18.14 6.67
C SER A 139 -11.36 18.56 8.13
N ALA A 140 -11.96 19.75 8.30
CA ALA A 140 -12.31 20.26 9.63
C ALA A 140 -13.32 19.35 10.34
N LEU A 141 -14.29 18.79 9.60
CA LEU A 141 -15.28 17.85 10.14
C LEU A 141 -14.59 16.60 10.69
N TRP A 142 -13.72 15.96 9.89
CA TRP A 142 -13.02 14.74 10.28
C TRP A 142 -12.16 14.95 11.53
N ARG A 143 -11.39 16.04 11.56
CA ARG A 143 -10.56 16.39 12.72
C ARG A 143 -11.38 16.64 13.98
N LYS A 144 -12.47 17.41 13.88
CA LYS A 144 -13.34 17.72 15.04
C LYS A 144 -14.07 16.47 15.53
N LEU A 145 -14.55 15.62 14.64
CA LEU A 145 -15.24 14.38 14.96
C LEU A 145 -14.32 13.42 15.73
N HIS A 146 -13.11 13.17 15.23
CA HIS A 146 -12.18 12.27 15.91
C HIS A 146 -11.59 12.85 17.20
N ASN A 147 -11.44 14.18 17.28
CA ASN A 147 -11.14 14.83 18.55
C ASN A 147 -12.24 14.59 19.61
N LEU A 148 -13.51 14.66 19.20
CA LEU A 148 -14.65 14.35 20.10
C LEU A 148 -14.64 12.88 20.56
N PHE A 149 -14.25 11.96 19.68
CA PHE A 149 -14.13 10.53 20.01
C PHE A 149 -12.85 10.17 20.79
N GLY A 150 -11.94 11.12 20.99
CA GLY A 150 -10.64 10.85 21.59
C GLY A 150 -9.72 10.00 20.69
N THR A 151 -10.00 9.93 19.39
CA THR A 151 -9.19 9.21 18.40
C THR A 151 -8.07 10.12 17.90
N MET A 152 -6.82 9.64 17.97
CA MET A 152 -5.67 10.33 17.40
C MET A 152 -5.67 10.20 15.87
N LEU A 153 -5.31 11.29 15.17
CA LEU A 153 -5.13 11.29 13.72
C LEU A 153 -3.64 11.46 13.38
N SER A 154 -3.07 10.46 12.74
CA SER A 154 -1.67 10.41 12.31
C SER A 154 -1.59 10.43 10.79
N PHE A 155 -1.15 11.55 10.21
CA PHE A 155 -1.02 11.66 8.76
C PHE A 155 0.37 11.24 8.30
N SER A 156 0.44 10.33 7.34
CA SER A 156 1.71 9.96 6.71
C SER A 156 2.32 11.19 6.00
N PRO A 157 3.66 11.36 6.04
CA PRO A 157 4.28 12.46 5.33
C PRO A 157 4.24 12.19 3.83
N ALA A 158 3.75 13.15 3.04
CA ALA A 158 3.93 13.13 1.60
C ALA A 158 5.45 12.95 1.30
N TYR A 159 5.81 11.89 0.58
CA TYR A 159 7.19 11.58 0.15
C TYR A 159 8.20 11.06 1.19
N HIS A 160 7.81 10.63 2.40
CA HIS A 160 8.71 9.92 3.34
C HIS A 160 8.13 8.58 3.83
N PRO A 161 8.49 7.44 3.21
CA PRO A 161 8.09 6.09 3.65
C PRO A 161 8.90 5.61 4.87
N GLN A 162 8.98 6.43 5.91
CA GLN A 162 9.72 6.12 7.16
C GLN A 162 8.84 5.58 8.28
N THR A 163 7.52 5.74 8.17
CA THR A 163 6.53 5.09 9.04
C THR A 163 6.26 3.69 8.50
N ASP A 164 6.94 2.71 9.10
CA ASP A 164 6.67 1.28 9.00
C ASP A 164 6.26 0.75 7.60
N GLY A 165 7.26 0.59 6.73
CA GLY A 165 7.04 0.10 5.36
C GLY A 165 6.48 -1.32 5.26
N LEU A 166 6.07 -1.99 6.35
CA LEU A 166 5.31 -3.24 6.30
C LEU A 166 3.83 -2.97 6.04
N GLU A 167 3.26 -1.99 6.72
CA GLU A 167 1.86 -1.61 6.62
C GLU A 167 1.60 -0.85 5.31
N GLU A 168 2.52 0.03 4.90
CA GLU A 168 2.47 0.64 3.56
C GLU A 168 2.48 -0.43 2.46
N ARG A 169 3.32 -1.47 2.58
CA ARG A 169 3.35 -2.59 1.62
C ARG A 169 2.07 -3.40 1.64
N MET A 170 1.48 -3.62 2.81
CA MET A 170 0.23 -4.36 2.95
C MET A 170 -0.93 -3.61 2.31
N ILE A 171 -1.05 -2.31 2.56
CA ILE A 171 -2.05 -1.45 1.91
C ILE A 171 -1.83 -1.47 0.41
N GLN A 172 -0.62 -1.20 -0.09
CA GLN A 172 -0.29 -1.26 -1.52
C GLN A 172 -0.68 -2.59 -2.16
N THR A 173 -0.40 -3.70 -1.48
CA THR A 173 -0.79 -5.04 -1.96
C THR A 173 -2.32 -5.15 -2.06
N LEU A 174 -3.06 -4.67 -1.07
CA LEU A 174 -4.53 -4.65 -1.10
C LEU A 174 -5.06 -3.73 -2.22
N GLU A 175 -4.44 -2.57 -2.43
CA GLU A 175 -4.79 -1.69 -3.54
C GLU A 175 -4.60 -2.39 -4.88
N ASP A 176 -3.45 -3.04 -5.09
CA ASP A 176 -3.15 -3.79 -6.31
C ASP A 176 -4.16 -4.91 -6.52
N ILE A 177 -4.50 -5.67 -5.46
CA ILE A 177 -5.53 -6.71 -5.51
C ILE A 177 -6.88 -6.14 -5.94
N ILE A 178 -7.33 -5.04 -5.32
CA ILE A 178 -8.61 -4.40 -5.64
C ILE A 178 -8.58 -3.84 -7.07
N ARG A 179 -7.49 -3.22 -7.49
CA ARG A 179 -7.33 -2.70 -8.87
C ARG A 179 -7.40 -3.81 -9.89
N ILE A 180 -6.70 -4.93 -9.69
CA ILE A 180 -6.75 -6.09 -10.58
C ILE A 180 -8.17 -6.67 -10.58
N PHE A 181 -8.77 -6.82 -9.41
CA PHE A 181 -10.14 -7.32 -9.26
C PHE A 181 -11.14 -6.43 -10.02
N CYS A 182 -10.97 -5.10 -9.98
CA CYS A 182 -11.84 -4.16 -10.67
C CYS A 182 -11.55 -4.04 -12.17
N ALA A 183 -10.29 -4.16 -12.58
CA ALA A 183 -9.86 -3.98 -13.97
C ALA A 183 -10.33 -5.11 -14.89
N TYR A 184 -10.36 -6.36 -14.40
CA TYR A 184 -10.72 -7.51 -15.24
C TYR A 184 -12.21 -7.92 -15.16
N GLY A 185 -13.07 -7.03 -14.63
CA GLY A 185 -14.52 -7.02 -14.84
C GLY A 185 -15.19 -8.40 -14.90
N LEU A 186 -15.49 -9.01 -13.76
CA LEU A 186 -16.47 -10.10 -13.73
C LEU A 186 -17.87 -9.53 -13.97
N GLU A 187 -18.31 -9.51 -15.23
CA GLU A 187 -19.74 -9.46 -15.52
C GLU A 187 -20.31 -10.87 -15.37
N PHE A 188 -20.87 -11.18 -14.18
CA PHE A 188 -21.69 -12.38 -14.05
C PHE A 188 -23.03 -12.09 -14.76
N LYS A 189 -23.12 -12.39 -16.06
CA LYS A 189 -24.39 -12.42 -16.79
C LYS A 189 -24.84 -13.87 -16.88
N ASP A 190 -25.80 -14.29 -16.05
CA ASP A 190 -26.52 -15.53 -16.33
C ASP A 190 -27.58 -15.29 -17.41
N SER A 191 -28.07 -16.38 -18.03
CA SER A 191 -29.09 -16.33 -19.09
C SER A 191 -30.44 -15.72 -18.64
N TYR A 192 -30.56 -15.37 -17.37
CA TYR A 192 -31.78 -14.91 -16.71
C TYR A 192 -31.63 -13.50 -16.13
N GLY A 193 -30.54 -12.79 -16.44
CA GLY A 193 -30.35 -11.40 -16.05
C GLY A 193 -29.94 -11.18 -14.59
N PHE A 194 -29.49 -12.21 -13.86
CA PHE A 194 -28.77 -11.96 -12.60
C PHE A 194 -27.39 -11.38 -12.92
N THR A 195 -27.31 -10.05 -12.95
CA THR A 195 -26.05 -9.30 -12.90
C THR A 195 -25.60 -9.19 -11.45
N HIS A 196 -24.73 -10.11 -11.02
CA HIS A 196 -23.96 -9.85 -9.81
C HIS A 196 -22.82 -8.93 -10.19
N ASP A 197 -22.98 -7.65 -9.87
CA ASP A 197 -21.92 -6.70 -10.09
C ASP A 197 -20.70 -7.00 -9.22
N LEU A 198 -19.55 -6.49 -9.64
CA LEU A 198 -18.30 -6.72 -8.96
C LEU A 198 -18.32 -6.28 -7.48
N CYS A 199 -19.14 -5.28 -7.13
CA CYS A 199 -19.29 -4.80 -5.75
C CYS A 199 -19.96 -5.83 -4.85
N THR A 200 -20.94 -6.59 -5.37
CA THR A 200 -21.52 -7.72 -4.63
C THR A 200 -20.53 -8.87 -4.40
N LEU A 201 -19.43 -8.92 -5.16
CA LEU A 201 -18.40 -9.95 -5.07
C LEU A 201 -17.19 -9.56 -4.21
N ILE A 202 -17.05 -8.29 -3.82
CA ILE A 202 -16.01 -7.82 -2.89
C ILE A 202 -15.94 -8.63 -1.60
N PRO A 203 -17.07 -9.06 -0.97
CA PRO A 203 -17.00 -9.93 0.19
C PRO A 203 -16.24 -11.24 -0.05
N ALA A 204 -16.26 -11.78 -1.28
CA ALA A 204 -15.49 -12.98 -1.62
C ALA A 204 -13.98 -12.69 -1.64
N LEU A 205 -13.57 -11.53 -2.16
CA LEU A 205 -12.18 -11.08 -2.15
C LEU A 205 -11.67 -10.88 -0.72
N ASP A 206 -12.45 -10.14 0.08
CA ASP A 206 -12.18 -9.89 1.49
C ASP A 206 -12.04 -11.20 2.28
N LEU A 207 -12.95 -12.16 2.04
CA LEU A 207 -12.93 -13.45 2.70
C LEU A 207 -11.69 -14.26 2.31
N GLU A 208 -11.40 -14.36 1.00
CA GLU A 208 -10.23 -15.10 0.49
C GLU A 208 -8.92 -14.52 1.05
N TYR A 209 -8.81 -13.18 1.13
CA TYR A 209 -7.67 -12.54 1.76
C TYR A 209 -7.57 -12.89 3.25
N LYS A 210 -8.69 -12.77 3.99
CA LYS A 210 -8.75 -13.04 5.44
C LYS A 210 -8.46 -14.50 5.79
N THR A 211 -8.71 -15.44 4.89
CA THR A 211 -8.42 -16.87 5.08
C THR A 211 -7.12 -17.33 4.42
N SER A 212 -6.37 -16.42 3.78
CA SER A 212 -5.05 -16.73 3.22
C SER A 212 -3.95 -16.53 4.26
N ILE A 213 -2.92 -17.38 4.22
CA ILE A 213 -1.79 -17.29 5.15
C ILE A 213 -0.94 -16.06 4.80
N HIS A 214 -0.73 -15.18 5.78
CA HIS A 214 0.09 -14.00 5.58
C HIS A 214 1.55 -14.31 5.93
N SER A 215 2.49 -13.96 5.03
CA SER A 215 3.92 -14.31 5.16
C SER A 215 4.58 -13.77 6.43
N SER A 216 4.16 -12.58 6.89
CA SER A 216 4.72 -11.96 8.11
C SER A 216 4.26 -12.60 9.42
N THR A 217 3.12 -13.29 9.44
CA THR A 217 2.55 -13.86 10.68
C THR A 217 2.49 -15.39 10.67
N GLY A 218 2.63 -16.03 9.49
CA GLY A 218 2.49 -17.47 9.33
C GLY A 218 1.08 -18.00 9.61
N LYS A 219 0.10 -17.12 9.83
CA LYS A 219 -1.30 -17.44 10.14
C LYS A 219 -2.22 -16.62 9.26
N THR A 220 -3.48 -17.05 9.14
CA THR A 220 -4.51 -16.29 8.44
C THR A 220 -4.95 -15.09 9.30
N PRO A 221 -5.26 -13.92 8.69
CA PRO A 221 -5.81 -12.79 9.44
C PRO A 221 -7.06 -13.16 10.25
N LYS A 222 -7.91 -14.06 9.74
CA LYS A 222 -9.12 -14.47 10.44
C LYS A 222 -8.86 -15.33 11.68
N MET A 223 -7.88 -16.24 11.60
CA MET A 223 -7.41 -17.02 12.74
C MET A 223 -6.81 -16.11 13.81
N LEU A 224 -6.04 -15.10 13.41
CA LEU A 224 -5.52 -14.10 14.36
C LEU A 224 -6.68 -13.32 14.98
N GLU A 225 -7.61 -12.80 14.16
CA GLU A 225 -8.71 -11.93 14.56
C GLU A 225 -9.73 -12.60 15.48
N LYS A 226 -10.19 -13.80 15.15
CA LYS A 226 -11.31 -14.45 15.85
C LYS A 226 -10.92 -15.75 16.54
N GLY A 227 -9.70 -16.26 16.34
CA GLY A 227 -9.25 -17.54 16.88
C GLY A 227 -9.72 -18.77 16.08
N TRP A 228 -10.41 -18.56 14.95
CA TRP A 228 -10.89 -19.62 14.06
C TRP A 228 -10.99 -19.11 12.62
N ASN A 229 -10.89 -20.02 11.67
CA ASN A 229 -11.22 -19.76 10.26
C ASN A 229 -12.68 -20.13 10.00
N PRO A 230 -13.43 -19.30 9.24
CA PRO A 230 -14.79 -19.61 8.88
C PRO A 230 -14.85 -20.83 7.96
N ARG A 231 -15.95 -21.57 8.06
CA ARG A 231 -16.26 -22.63 7.10
C ARG A 231 -16.48 -21.97 5.75
N LEU A 232 -15.69 -22.38 4.76
CA LEU A 232 -15.77 -21.85 3.41
C LEU A 232 -16.69 -22.73 2.56
N SER A 233 -17.40 -22.12 1.61
CA SER A 233 -18.46 -22.79 0.86
C SER A 233 -17.99 -24.10 0.22
N TYR A 234 -16.81 -24.10 -0.39
CA TYR A 234 -16.21 -25.28 -1.05
C TYR A 234 -15.88 -26.44 -0.09
N GLU A 235 -15.75 -26.20 1.21
CA GLU A 235 -15.45 -27.22 2.22
C GLU A 235 -16.71 -27.97 2.66
N THR A 236 -17.87 -27.34 2.50
CA THR A 236 -19.14 -27.82 3.07
C THR A 236 -20.21 -28.14 2.03
N VAL A 237 -19.91 -27.97 0.74
CA VAL A 237 -20.84 -28.33 -0.35
C VAL A 237 -21.08 -29.84 -0.36
N LYS A 238 -22.33 -30.23 -0.08
CA LYS A 238 -22.81 -31.61 -0.30
C LYS A 238 -22.83 -31.91 -1.79
N LYS A 239 -22.14 -32.97 -2.21
CA LYS A 239 -22.07 -33.40 -3.62
C LYS A 239 -23.33 -34.15 -4.07
N ASP A 240 -24.01 -34.82 -3.14
CA ASP A 240 -25.07 -35.79 -3.45
C ASP A 240 -26.47 -35.27 -3.06
N LEU A 241 -26.76 -34.00 -3.35
CA LEU A 241 -28.10 -33.46 -3.17
C LEU A 241 -28.95 -33.85 -4.38
N VAL A 242 -29.98 -34.67 -4.12
CA VAL A 242 -30.91 -35.18 -5.15
C VAL A 242 -31.84 -34.08 -5.69
N ASP A 243 -32.19 -33.12 -4.84
CA ASP A 243 -33.00 -31.95 -5.21
C ASP A 243 -32.27 -30.66 -4.82
N ILE A 244 -32.08 -29.77 -5.79
CA ILE A 244 -31.38 -28.49 -5.61
C ILE A 244 -32.16 -27.41 -6.35
N HIS A 245 -32.68 -26.43 -5.60
CA HIS A 245 -33.34 -25.27 -6.18
C HIS A 245 -32.44 -24.58 -7.23
N PRO A 246 -32.92 -24.27 -8.45
CA PRO A 246 -32.10 -23.72 -9.53
C PRO A 246 -31.32 -22.45 -9.12
N THR A 247 -31.94 -21.53 -8.39
CA THR A 247 -31.27 -20.31 -7.89
C THR A 247 -30.15 -20.61 -6.90
N ALA A 248 -30.30 -21.62 -6.02
CA ALA A 248 -29.26 -22.01 -5.08
C ALA A 248 -28.04 -22.60 -5.82
N ARG A 249 -28.29 -23.40 -6.87
CA ARG A 249 -27.23 -23.90 -7.77
C ARG A 249 -26.48 -22.75 -8.44
N ARG A 250 -27.17 -21.73 -8.94
CA ARG A 250 -26.55 -20.55 -9.56
C ARG A 250 -25.73 -19.73 -8.58
N PHE A 251 -26.27 -19.50 -7.38
CA PHE A 251 -25.55 -18.79 -6.31
C PHE A 251 -24.26 -19.51 -5.93
N LYS A 252 -24.27 -20.85 -5.85
CA LYS A 252 -23.04 -21.65 -5.64
C LYS A 252 -22.02 -21.40 -6.75
N VAL A 253 -22.43 -21.50 -8.02
CA VAL A 253 -21.53 -21.27 -9.17
C VAL A 253 -20.95 -19.86 -9.16
N MET A 254 -21.75 -18.85 -8.78
CA MET A 254 -21.29 -17.49 -8.60
C MET A 254 -20.19 -17.40 -7.52
N LEU A 255 -20.44 -17.96 -6.33
CA LEU A 255 -19.45 -17.98 -5.24
C LEU A 255 -18.14 -18.66 -5.66
N GLU A 256 -18.22 -19.79 -6.37
CA GLU A 256 -17.04 -20.52 -6.85
C GLU A 256 -16.25 -19.68 -7.86
N LYS A 257 -16.91 -19.02 -8.81
CA LYS A 257 -16.26 -18.13 -9.79
C LYS A 257 -15.63 -16.91 -9.10
N ALA A 258 -16.36 -16.26 -8.20
CA ALA A 258 -15.88 -15.09 -7.45
C ALA A 258 -14.64 -15.46 -6.62
N ARG A 259 -14.63 -16.63 -6.00
CA ARG A 259 -13.47 -17.15 -5.28
C ARG A 259 -12.28 -17.40 -6.20
N HIS A 260 -12.45 -18.15 -7.29
CA HIS A 260 -11.36 -18.44 -8.23
C HIS A 260 -10.76 -17.16 -8.79
N TYR A 261 -11.59 -16.17 -9.09
CA TYR A 261 -11.14 -14.87 -9.53
C TYR A 261 -10.38 -14.12 -8.43
N SER A 262 -10.93 -14.04 -7.22
CA SER A 262 -10.27 -13.44 -6.05
C SER A 262 -8.88 -14.05 -5.81
N ASN A 263 -8.79 -15.38 -5.85
CA ASN A 263 -7.53 -16.11 -5.67
C ASN A 263 -6.52 -15.77 -6.78
N ARG A 264 -6.95 -15.68 -8.05
CA ARG A 264 -6.10 -15.23 -9.16
C ARG A 264 -5.61 -13.80 -8.95
N CYS A 265 -6.49 -12.85 -8.62
CA CYS A 265 -6.11 -11.46 -8.36
C CYS A 265 -5.07 -11.34 -7.24
N MET A 266 -5.21 -12.15 -6.18
CA MET A 266 -4.23 -12.23 -5.11
C MET A 266 -2.89 -12.78 -5.59
N GLN A 267 -2.89 -13.89 -6.34
CA GLN A 267 -1.67 -14.48 -6.89
C GLN A 267 -0.95 -13.51 -7.84
N ASP A 268 -1.68 -12.84 -8.73
CA ASP A 268 -1.15 -11.85 -9.68
C ASP A 268 -0.54 -10.65 -8.95
N SER A 269 -1.22 -10.12 -7.93
CA SER A 269 -0.69 -9.05 -7.09
C SER A 269 0.58 -9.47 -6.34
N PHE A 270 0.59 -10.65 -5.72
CA PHE A 270 1.78 -11.16 -5.02
C PHE A 270 2.96 -11.38 -5.98
N LYS A 271 2.69 -11.89 -7.19
CA LYS A 271 3.69 -12.06 -8.23
C LYS A 271 4.26 -10.70 -8.67
N TYR A 272 3.39 -9.73 -8.95
CA TYR A 272 3.79 -8.38 -9.30
C TYR A 272 4.63 -7.70 -8.21
N ALA A 273 4.19 -7.81 -6.94
CA ALA A 273 4.92 -7.29 -5.79
C ALA A 273 6.32 -7.92 -5.64
N LYS A 274 6.42 -9.24 -5.86
CA LYS A 274 7.70 -9.96 -5.85
C LYS A 274 8.62 -9.49 -6.99
N GLU A 275 8.13 -9.41 -8.22
CA GLU A 275 8.91 -8.94 -9.37
C GLU A 275 9.41 -7.50 -9.17
N ARG A 276 8.58 -6.63 -8.59
CA ARG A 276 8.96 -5.25 -8.24
C ARG A 276 10.01 -5.21 -7.13
N TRP A 277 9.88 -6.08 -6.12
CA TRP A 277 10.88 -6.22 -5.08
C TRP A 277 12.21 -6.66 -5.68
N ASP A 278 12.24 -7.75 -6.44
CA ASP A 278 13.45 -8.31 -7.03
C ASP A 278 14.16 -7.32 -7.97
N LYS A 279 13.41 -6.56 -8.78
CA LYS A 279 13.97 -5.49 -9.64
C LYS A 279 14.63 -4.35 -8.87
N SER A 280 14.14 -4.06 -7.65
CA SER A 280 14.59 -2.90 -6.87
C SER A 280 15.50 -3.25 -5.70
N HIS A 281 15.60 -4.51 -5.30
CA HIS A 281 16.37 -4.94 -4.14
C HIS A 281 17.84 -5.19 -4.53
N LYS A 282 18.73 -4.31 -4.08
CA LYS A 282 20.17 -4.56 -4.02
C LYS A 282 20.54 -4.68 -2.55
N PRO A 283 21.09 -5.81 -2.07
CA PRO A 283 21.54 -5.91 -0.69
C PRO A 283 22.60 -4.82 -0.45
N PRO A 284 22.51 -4.04 0.64
CA PRO A 284 23.53 -3.07 0.96
C PRO A 284 24.83 -3.81 1.26
N ASN A 285 25.88 -3.51 0.49
CA ASN A 285 27.21 -4.08 0.68
C ASN A 285 27.97 -3.22 1.69
N LEU A 286 27.44 -3.12 2.92
CA LEU A 286 28.01 -2.31 3.99
C LEU A 286 28.54 -3.23 5.09
N LYS A 287 29.80 -3.05 5.46
CA LYS A 287 30.44 -3.71 6.59
C LYS A 287 30.44 -2.80 7.81
N VAL A 288 30.46 -3.39 9.00
CA VAL A 288 30.64 -2.64 10.25
C VAL A 288 31.99 -1.92 10.19
N GLY A 289 31.96 -0.58 10.20
CA GLY A 289 33.14 0.27 10.02
C GLY A 289 33.10 1.17 8.77
N ASP A 290 32.19 0.91 7.82
CA ASP A 290 32.04 1.75 6.64
C ASP A 290 31.44 3.12 7.00
N LEU A 291 32.07 4.19 6.51
CA LEU A 291 31.58 5.56 6.67
C LEU A 291 30.42 5.81 5.70
N VAL A 292 29.28 6.27 6.21
CA VAL A 292 28.08 6.59 5.42
C VAL A 292 27.72 8.07 5.56
N LEU A 293 27.30 8.68 4.47
CA LEU A 293 26.83 10.07 4.47
C LEU A 293 25.42 10.15 5.05
N VAL A 294 25.26 10.96 6.10
CA VAL A 294 23.98 11.20 6.76
C VAL A 294 23.34 12.46 6.19
N SER A 295 22.09 12.36 5.73
CA SER A 295 21.35 13.51 5.20
C SER A 295 20.95 14.47 6.33
N THR A 296 21.45 15.70 6.30
CA THR A 296 21.18 16.75 7.30
C THR A 296 19.89 17.54 7.04
N LEU A 297 19.18 17.25 5.95
CA LEU A 297 17.99 17.99 5.49
C LEU A 297 16.83 18.03 6.51
N ASN A 298 16.81 17.12 7.49
CA ASN A 298 15.83 17.09 8.59
C ASN A 298 16.49 16.89 9.98
N PHE A 299 17.79 17.19 10.11
CA PHE A 299 18.48 17.10 11.40
C PHE A 299 18.17 18.34 12.27
N ASN A 300 17.08 18.29 13.02
CA ASN A 300 16.69 19.39 13.93
C ASN A 300 17.28 19.27 15.35
N ASN A 301 18.30 18.43 15.57
CA ASN A 301 18.92 18.24 16.89
C ASN A 301 20.39 18.67 16.91
N ILE A 302 20.63 19.98 16.86
CA ILE A 302 21.89 20.56 17.35
C ILE A 302 21.78 20.63 18.88
N LYS A 303 21.89 19.48 19.54
CA LYS A 303 22.23 19.25 20.95
C LYS A 303 22.43 17.73 21.18
N GLY A 304 23.22 17.11 20.32
CA GLY A 304 23.63 15.69 20.42
C GLY A 304 25.09 15.53 20.92
N PRO A 305 25.45 14.36 21.45
CA PRO A 305 26.67 14.14 22.24
C PRO A 305 27.95 14.40 21.43
N LYS A 306 28.98 14.90 22.14
CA LYS A 306 30.31 15.32 21.62
C LYS A 306 31.03 14.32 20.71
N LYS A 307 30.63 13.03 20.68
CA LYS A 307 31.25 11.98 19.86
C LYS A 307 31.04 12.12 18.34
N LEU A 308 30.24 13.07 17.89
CA LEU A 308 29.98 13.34 16.45
C LEU A 308 30.66 14.63 15.95
N LYS A 309 31.60 15.20 16.72
CA LYS A 309 32.25 16.47 16.39
C LYS A 309 33.69 16.35 15.88
N ASP A 310 34.30 15.18 15.95
CA ASP A 310 35.67 14.93 15.46
C ASP A 310 35.65 13.88 14.34
#